data_AF-A0A933MX08-F1
#
_entry.id   AF-A0A933MX08-F1
#
_cell.length_a   1.000
_cell.length_b   1.000
_cell.length_c   1.000
_cell.angle_alpha   90.00
_cell.angle_beta   90.00
_cell.angle_gamma   90.00
#
_symmetry.space_group_name_H-M   'P 1'
#
loop_
_entity.id
_entity.type
_entity.pdbx_description
1 polymer ?
#
loop_
_entity_poly.entity_id
_entity_poly.type
_entity_poly.pdbx_seq_one_letter_code
_entity_poly.pdbx_strand_id
1 'polypeptide(L)'
;MALKTSKNPDIAKDILKFAAQPKYGALWTALTQIPSAIKYDPVKDWPKDLKGVDQWKWYWEEMDRVYAGMERAVGPGVSCGDFVDARTAAINEGLPQGLITVDEAIKKVDAKLCVKK
;
A
#
# COMPACT_ATOMS: atom_id res chain seq x y z
N MET A 1 13.99 -12.03 -6.82
CA MET A 1 14.15 -13.13 -7.80
C MET A 1 12.76 -13.49 -8.33
N ALA A 2 12.23 -12.73 -9.28
CA ALA A 2 10.91 -12.99 -9.88
C ALA A 2 11.07 -12.73 -11.37
N LEU A 3 11.11 -13.79 -12.20
CA LEU A 3 11.06 -13.77 -13.68
C LEU A 3 11.37 -15.13 -14.33
N LYS A 4 11.77 -16.18 -13.59
CA LYS A 4 12.17 -17.47 -14.21
C LYS A 4 11.00 -18.33 -14.73
N THR A 5 9.75 -18.01 -14.40
CA THR A 5 8.57 -18.81 -14.78
C THR A 5 7.75 -18.21 -15.92
N SER A 6 8.11 -17.02 -16.42
CA SER A 6 7.37 -16.39 -17.52
C SER A 6 7.61 -17.13 -18.83
N LYS A 7 6.54 -17.42 -19.56
CA LYS A 7 6.61 -17.95 -20.94
C LYS A 7 7.16 -16.92 -21.94
N ASN A 8 7.17 -15.63 -21.57
CA ASN A 8 7.60 -14.51 -22.42
C ASN A 8 8.48 -13.53 -21.61
N PRO A 9 9.71 -13.92 -21.25
CA PRO A 9 10.54 -13.13 -20.35
C PRO A 9 10.97 -11.79 -20.95
N ASP A 10 11.18 -11.70 -22.26
CA ASP A 10 11.66 -10.45 -22.88
C ASP A 10 10.55 -9.41 -22.99
N ILE A 11 9.33 -9.83 -23.34
CA ILE A 11 8.14 -8.96 -23.28
C ILE A 11 7.93 -8.44 -21.86
N ALA A 12 8.08 -9.29 -20.84
CA ALA A 12 7.96 -8.87 -19.44
C ALA A 12 9.03 -7.82 -19.07
N LYS A 13 10.27 -7.98 -19.52
CA LYS A 13 11.33 -6.98 -19.31
C LYS A 13 10.99 -5.66 -19.98
N ASP A 14 10.46 -5.68 -21.20
CA ASP A 14 10.16 -4.46 -21.94
C ASP A 14 8.98 -3.69 -21.34
N ILE A 15 7.95 -4.39 -20.83
CA ILE A 15 6.88 -3.79 -20.03
C ILE A 15 7.45 -3.09 -18.79
N LEU A 16 8.36 -3.76 -18.06
CA LEU A 16 8.97 -3.17 -16.86
C LEU A 16 9.83 -1.94 -17.20
N LYS A 17 10.61 -1.99 -18.29
CA LYS A 17 11.38 -0.83 -18.76
C LYS A 17 10.48 0.33 -19.15
N PHE A 18 9.38 0.04 -19.85
CA PHE A 18 8.39 1.04 -20.22
C PHE A 18 7.77 1.69 -18.97
N ALA A 19 7.30 0.90 -18.02
CA ALA A 19 6.67 1.39 -16.80
C ALA A 19 7.64 2.14 -15.86
N ALA A 20 8.93 1.81 -15.89
CA ALA A 20 9.97 2.44 -15.08
C ALA A 20 10.44 3.82 -15.59
N GLN A 21 9.86 4.35 -16.68
CA GLN A 21 10.26 5.67 -17.17
C GLN A 21 9.85 6.79 -16.20
N PRO A 22 10.69 7.83 -16.02
CA PRO A 22 10.44 8.93 -15.09
C PRO A 22 9.05 9.58 -15.21
N LYS A 23 8.60 9.84 -16.45
CA LYS A 23 7.29 10.43 -16.73
C LYS A 23 6.11 9.64 -16.15
N TYR A 24 6.21 8.31 -16.07
CA TYR A 24 5.14 7.48 -15.49
C TYR A 24 5.19 7.49 -13.97
N GLY A 25 6.40 7.59 -13.39
CA GLY A 25 6.57 7.82 -11.96
C GLY A 25 5.99 9.16 -11.51
N ALA A 26 6.23 10.21 -12.29
CA ALA A 26 5.68 11.54 -12.07
C ALA A 26 4.15 11.55 -12.27
N LEU A 27 3.65 10.94 -13.34
CA LEU A 27 2.21 10.83 -13.62
C LEU A 27 1.44 10.12 -12.50
N TRP A 28 1.95 8.98 -12.02
CA TRP A 28 1.37 8.25 -10.89
C TRP A 28 1.30 9.14 -9.65
N THR A 29 2.41 9.81 -9.32
CA THR A 29 2.48 10.68 -8.14
C THR A 29 1.54 11.87 -8.29
N ALA A 30 1.45 12.49 -9.46
CA ALA A 30 0.54 13.61 -9.71
C ALA A 30 -0.94 13.22 -9.58
N LEU A 31 -1.33 12.03 -10.05
CA LEU A 31 -2.72 11.56 -10.03
C LEU A 31 -3.18 11.10 -8.64
N THR A 32 -2.28 10.51 -7.86
CA THR A 32 -2.62 9.82 -6.60
C THR A 32 -2.11 10.54 -5.36
N GLN A 33 -1.12 11.43 -5.53
CA GLN A 33 -0.28 12.01 -4.47
C GLN A 33 0.48 10.95 -3.65
N ILE A 34 0.63 9.73 -4.19
CA ILE A 34 1.43 8.65 -3.60
C ILE A 34 2.80 8.56 -4.31
N PRO A 35 3.92 8.48 -3.57
CA PRO A 35 5.24 8.25 -4.17
C PRO A 35 5.29 6.97 -5.01
N SER A 36 5.67 7.08 -6.28
CA SER A 36 5.74 5.95 -7.22
C SER A 36 6.97 5.05 -7.07
N ALA A 37 7.92 5.39 -6.18
CA ALA A 37 9.25 4.78 -6.04
C ALA A 37 10.15 4.84 -7.30
N ILE A 38 9.67 5.40 -8.41
CA ILE A 38 10.45 5.68 -9.62
C ILE A 38 11.12 7.05 -9.45
N LYS A 39 12.42 7.13 -9.76
CA LYS A 39 13.14 8.42 -9.74
C LYS A 39 12.71 9.27 -10.94
N TYR A 40 12.25 10.49 -10.68
CA TYR A 40 11.91 11.48 -11.70
C TYR A 40 12.32 12.89 -11.27
N ASP A 41 12.42 13.80 -12.24
CA ASP A 41 12.65 15.22 -12.02
C ASP A 41 11.29 15.95 -11.99
N PRO A 42 10.88 16.58 -10.87
CA PRO A 42 9.57 17.23 -10.75
C PRO A 42 9.44 18.50 -11.60
N VAL A 43 10.52 19.09 -12.12
CA VAL A 43 10.45 20.25 -13.02
C VAL A 43 10.27 19.78 -14.47
N LYS A 44 10.95 18.70 -14.84
CA LYS A 44 10.99 18.21 -16.23
C LYS A 44 9.90 17.19 -16.55
N ASP A 45 9.71 16.21 -15.67
CA ASP A 45 8.90 15.02 -15.92
C ASP A 45 7.46 15.19 -15.41
N TRP A 46 7.19 16.23 -14.61
CA TRP A 46 5.85 16.50 -14.11
C TRP A 46 4.91 16.83 -15.26
N PRO A 47 3.75 16.15 -15.34
CA PRO A 47 2.87 16.31 -16.47
C PRO A 47 2.14 17.66 -16.40
N LYS A 48 2.13 18.37 -17.53
CA LYS A 48 1.73 19.80 -17.59
C LYS A 48 0.23 20.03 -17.75
N ASP A 49 -0.48 19.08 -18.35
CA ASP A 49 -1.89 19.25 -18.75
C ASP A 49 -2.85 18.37 -17.94
N LEU A 50 -2.50 18.01 -16.70
CA LEU A 50 -3.41 17.25 -15.85
C LEU A 50 -4.48 18.12 -15.21
N LYS A 51 -5.72 17.67 -15.38
CA LYS A 51 -6.86 18.13 -14.60
C LYS A 51 -6.98 17.25 -13.36
N GLY A 52 -7.38 17.85 -12.23
CA GLY A 52 -7.67 17.10 -11.01
C GLY A 52 -6.44 16.62 -10.23
N VAL A 53 -5.28 17.26 -10.39
CA VAL A 53 -4.04 16.97 -9.64
C VAL A 53 -4.24 17.03 -8.11
N ASP A 54 -5.24 17.81 -7.67
CA ASP A 54 -5.59 17.99 -6.26
C ASP A 54 -6.87 17.24 -5.83
N GLN A 55 -7.41 16.34 -6.66
CA GLN A 55 -8.69 15.67 -6.36
C GLN A 55 -8.67 14.87 -5.04
N TRP A 56 -7.48 14.41 -4.61
CA TRP A 56 -7.28 13.66 -3.36
C TRP A 56 -6.70 14.51 -2.23
N LYS A 57 -6.54 15.83 -2.43
CA LYS A 57 -5.94 16.71 -1.42
C LYS A 57 -6.62 16.60 -0.05
N TRP A 58 -7.96 16.55 -0.03
CA TRP A 58 -8.75 16.39 1.19
C TRP A 58 -8.38 15.12 1.97
N TYR A 59 -8.11 14.00 1.28
CA TYR A 59 -7.76 12.73 1.91
C TYR A 59 -6.39 12.83 2.57
N TRP A 60 -5.42 13.44 1.90
CA TRP A 60 -4.08 13.62 2.45
C TRP A 60 -4.05 14.64 3.60
N GLU A 61 -4.86 15.70 3.53
CA GLU A 61 -5.06 16.62 4.66
C GLU A 61 -5.68 15.91 5.88
N GLU A 62 -6.63 15.01 5.65
CA GLU A 62 -7.22 14.20 6.72
C GLU A 62 -6.21 13.21 7.32
N MET A 63 -5.44 12.53 6.46
CA MET A 63 -4.37 11.64 6.90
C MET A 63 -3.30 12.38 7.69
N ASP A 64 -2.86 13.55 7.23
CA ASP A 64 -1.88 14.37 7.95
C ASP A 64 -2.43 14.83 9.30
N ARG A 65 -3.69 15.26 9.37
CA ARG A 65 -4.32 15.66 10.64
C ARG A 65 -4.29 14.54 11.70
N VAL A 66 -4.51 13.29 11.28
CA VAL A 66 -4.59 12.15 12.21
C VAL A 66 -3.22 11.52 12.47
N TYR A 67 -2.36 11.45 11.45
CA TYR A 67 -1.18 10.60 11.46
C TYR A 67 0.16 11.34 11.37
N ALA A 68 0.21 12.66 11.07
CA ALA A 68 1.49 13.36 10.84
C ALA A 68 2.44 13.36 12.04
N GLY A 69 1.90 13.28 13.26
CA GLY A 69 2.69 13.20 14.50
C GLY A 69 3.03 11.78 14.95
N MET A 70 2.57 10.75 14.24
CA MET A 70 2.81 9.37 14.65
C MET A 70 4.16 8.87 14.16
N GLU A 71 4.93 8.23 15.05
CA GLU A 71 6.11 7.49 14.62
C GLU A 71 5.70 6.36 13.70
N ARG A 72 6.41 6.23 12.57
CA ARG A 72 6.14 5.17 11.60
C ARG A 72 6.50 3.81 12.20
N ALA A 73 5.50 3.10 12.71
CA ALA A 73 5.66 1.73 13.17
C ALA A 73 5.75 0.78 11.97
N VAL A 74 6.97 0.53 11.48
CA VAL A 74 7.22 -0.55 10.50
C VAL A 74 7.46 -1.85 11.26
N GLY A 75 6.36 -2.56 11.54
CA GLY A 75 6.45 -3.91 12.10
C GLY A 75 6.96 -4.93 11.06
N PRO A 76 7.59 -6.03 11.49
CA PRO A 76 7.85 -7.15 10.58
C PRO A 76 6.51 -7.65 10.02
N GLY A 77 6.31 -7.52 8.71
CA GLY A 77 5.09 -7.94 8.01
C GLY A 77 4.99 -9.46 7.92
N VAL A 78 4.73 -10.12 9.06
CA VAL A 78 4.71 -11.58 9.16
C VAL A 78 3.29 -12.07 9.48
N SER A 79 2.43 -11.99 8.47
CA SER A 79 1.15 -12.72 8.44
C SER A 79 1.39 -14.14 7.94
N CYS A 80 0.89 -15.15 8.65
CA CYS A 80 1.00 -16.57 8.28
C CYS A 80 -0.37 -17.25 8.27
N GLY A 81 -0.53 -18.31 7.48
CA GLY A 81 -1.73 -19.16 7.48
C GLY A 81 -3.02 -18.36 7.36
N ASP A 82 -3.97 -18.62 8.25
CA ASP A 82 -5.33 -18.02 8.25
C ASP A 82 -5.38 -16.59 8.84
N PHE A 83 -4.27 -15.86 8.88
CA PHE A 83 -4.22 -14.51 9.46
C PHE A 83 -5.23 -13.55 8.82
N VAL A 84 -5.39 -13.63 7.50
CA VAL A 84 -6.32 -12.76 6.76
C VAL A 84 -7.77 -13.03 7.17
N ASP A 85 -8.13 -14.30 7.34
CA ASP A 85 -9.48 -14.70 7.74
C ASP A 85 -9.76 -14.30 9.20
N ALA A 86 -8.80 -14.54 10.11
CA ALA A 86 -8.91 -14.12 11.49
C ALA A 86 -9.04 -12.60 11.64
N ARG A 87 -8.26 -11.84 10.85
CA ARG A 87 -8.39 -10.37 10.78
C ARG A 87 -9.75 -9.94 10.25
N THR A 88 -10.25 -10.57 9.20
CA THR A 88 -11.55 -10.23 8.60
C THR A 88 -12.68 -10.48 9.59
N ALA A 89 -12.70 -11.66 10.22
CA ALA A 89 -13.71 -12.02 11.20
C ALA A 89 -13.65 -11.16 12.47
N ALA A 90 -12.47 -10.64 12.84
CA ALA A 90 -12.32 -9.76 13.99
C ALA A 90 -12.70 -8.30 13.67
N ILE A 91 -12.11 -7.72 12.63
CA ILE A 91 -12.16 -6.28 12.35
C ILE A 91 -13.40 -5.90 11.54
N ASN A 92 -13.85 -6.74 10.60
CA ASN A 92 -14.98 -6.40 9.73
C ASN A 92 -16.30 -6.96 10.25
N GLU A 93 -16.26 -8.15 10.86
CA GLU A 93 -17.47 -8.86 11.26
C GLU A 93 -17.73 -8.73 12.77
N GLY A 94 -16.71 -8.87 13.60
CA GLY A 94 -16.85 -8.91 15.05
C GLY A 94 -17.03 -7.53 15.69
N LEU A 95 -15.97 -6.71 15.64
CA LEU A 95 -15.93 -5.42 16.35
C LEU A 95 -17.05 -4.44 15.94
N PRO A 96 -17.34 -4.22 14.65
CA PRO A 96 -18.36 -3.24 14.25
C PRO A 96 -19.77 -3.62 14.70
N GLN A 97 -20.02 -4.91 14.91
CA GLN A 97 -21.31 -5.44 15.35
C GLN A 97 -21.39 -5.63 16.87
N GLY A 98 -20.31 -5.32 17.61
CA GLY A 98 -20.24 -5.56 19.05
C GLY A 98 -20.27 -7.04 19.45
N LEU A 99 -19.94 -7.95 18.52
CA LEU A 99 -19.97 -9.41 18.74
C LEU A 99 -18.74 -9.92 19.51
N ILE A 100 -17.65 -9.15 19.48
CA ILE A 100 -16.43 -9.43 20.23
C ILE A 100 -15.91 -8.13 20.84
N THR A 101 -15.20 -8.24 21.94
CA THR A 101 -14.44 -7.16 22.55
C THR A 101 -13.13 -6.89 21.81
N VAL A 102 -12.50 -5.75 22.09
CA VAL A 102 -11.15 -5.42 21.58
C VAL A 102 -10.13 -6.48 22.01
N ASP A 103 -10.18 -6.96 23.25
CA ASP A 103 -9.26 -7.98 23.76
C ASP A 103 -9.43 -9.33 23.04
N GLU A 104 -10.67 -9.72 22.73
CA GLU A 104 -10.95 -10.93 21.96
C GLU A 104 -10.51 -10.81 20.51
N ALA A 105 -10.67 -9.62 19.91
CA ALA A 105 -10.16 -9.33 18.57
C ALA A 105 -8.63 -9.45 18.52
N ILE A 106 -7.92 -8.87 19.48
CA ILE A 106 -6.45 -8.96 19.59
C ILE A 106 -6.04 -10.43 19.70
N LYS A 107 -6.61 -11.18 20.65
CA LYS A 107 -6.30 -12.62 20.83
C LYS A 107 -6.53 -13.43 19.56
N LYS A 108 -7.64 -13.19 18.85
CA LYS A 108 -7.99 -13.90 17.62
C LYS A 108 -7.00 -13.65 16.49
N VAL A 109 -6.52 -12.41 16.35
CA VAL A 109 -5.56 -12.02 15.31
C VAL A 109 -4.14 -12.48 15.68
N ASP A 110 -3.73 -12.31 16.93
CA ASP A 110 -2.39 -12.68 17.42
C ASP A 110 -2.14 -14.18 17.33
N ALA A 111 -3.17 -15.01 17.57
CA ALA A 111 -3.08 -16.46 17.43
C ALA A 111 -2.72 -16.93 16.00
N LYS A 112 -2.82 -16.05 15.01
CA LYS A 112 -2.51 -16.33 13.60
C LYS A 112 -1.30 -15.54 13.07
N LEU A 113 -0.61 -14.78 13.91
CA LEU A 113 0.67 -14.17 13.53
C LEU A 113 1.75 -15.25 13.35
N CYS A 114 2.73 -14.98 12.49
CA CYS A 114 3.90 -15.83 12.45
C CYS A 114 4.65 -15.72 13.78
N VAL A 115 4.85 -16.83 14.47
CA VAL A 115 5.77 -16.87 15.62
C VAL A 115 7.19 -16.84 15.06
N LYS A 116 7.98 -15.81 15.41
CA LYS A 116 9.44 -15.86 15.20
C LYS A 116 9.97 -17.05 16.01
N LYS A 117 10.46 -18.08 15.33
CA LYS A 117 11.31 -19.11 15.95
C LYS A 117 12.70 -18.54 16.19
#